data_AF-A0A959NQJ0-F1
#
_entry.id   AF-A0A959NQJ0-F1
#
_cell.length_a   1.000
_cell.length_b   1.000
_cell.length_c   1.000
_cell.angle_alpha   90.00
_cell.angle_beta   90.00
_cell.angle_gamma   90.00
#
_symmetry.space_group_name_H-M   'P 1'
#
loop_
_entity.id
_entity.type
_entity.pdbx_description
1 polymer ?
#
loop_
_entity_poly.entity_id
_entity_poly.type
_entity_poly.pdbx_seq_one_letter_code
_entity_poly.pdbx_strand_id
1 'polypeptide(L)'
;MRKILLLFLALIMLTSLKAEDKIKLMKQYNFAMKSQNHLEGFSKSIGNNDFSYHSLRVDVTAALLTRCTDGEMAIEWLTQNTQNNNEKGIWFTWIAAVQNTNEKHKFNVFINDVKRFEFISGNEENRKFNNPDGGILEFTTIELDQHKDAHGYMSLYTPKNWLKKGEPVKIKIVGEASGSNTWIIVYKADDVISYLQNLVKYETWLRAEIKYDGV
;
A
#
# COMPACT_ATOMS: atom_id res chain seq x y z
N MET A 1 -36.89 5.99 28.27
CA MET A 1 -35.80 5.00 28.19
C MET A 1 -35.27 4.77 26.77
N ARG A 2 -36.09 4.42 25.77
CA ARG A 2 -35.62 4.16 24.37
C ARG A 2 -34.82 5.31 23.72
N LYS A 3 -35.22 6.57 23.94
CA LYS A 3 -34.48 7.76 23.42
C LYS A 3 -33.12 7.98 24.09
N ILE A 4 -33.01 7.71 25.39
CA ILE A 4 -31.75 7.82 26.15
C ILE A 4 -30.78 6.72 25.71
N LEU A 5 -31.27 5.50 25.50
CA LEU A 5 -30.48 4.39 24.96
C LEU A 5 -29.96 4.68 23.54
N LEU A 6 -30.79 5.27 22.66
CA LEU A 6 -30.37 5.65 21.30
C LEU A 6 -29.32 6.78 21.30
N LEU A 7 -29.46 7.77 22.18
CA LEU A 7 -28.44 8.82 22.37
C LEU A 7 -27.12 8.25 22.89
N PHE A 8 -27.18 7.29 23.83
CA PHE A 8 -26.00 6.63 24.37
C PHE A 8 -25.30 5.77 23.31
N LEU A 9 -26.05 5.02 22.49
CA LEU A 9 -25.52 4.27 21.35
C LEU A 9 -24.90 5.17 20.27
N ALA A 10 -25.54 6.30 19.95
CA ALA A 10 -24.99 7.27 19.00
C ALA A 10 -23.69 7.89 19.51
N LEU A 11 -23.60 8.19 20.81
CA LEU A 11 -22.39 8.71 21.43
C LEU A 11 -21.25 7.68 21.41
N ILE A 12 -21.54 6.39 21.68
CA ILE A 12 -20.55 5.32 21.59
C ILE A 12 -20.05 5.14 20.15
N MET A 13 -20.93 5.18 19.15
CA MET A 13 -20.51 5.09 17.74
C MET A 13 -19.61 6.27 17.34
N LEU A 14 -19.93 7.49 17.78
CA LEU A 14 -19.10 8.68 17.53
C LEU A 14 -17.72 8.60 18.18
N THR A 15 -17.59 8.02 19.37
CA THR A 15 -16.29 7.85 20.03
C THR A 15 -15.45 6.76 19.38
N SER A 16 -16.07 5.66 18.94
CA SER A 16 -15.39 4.59 18.19
C SER A 16 -14.82 5.06 16.86
N LEU A 17 -15.59 5.86 16.08
CA LEU A 17 -15.12 6.45 14.82
C LEU A 17 -13.86 7.31 15.01
N LYS A 18 -13.86 8.20 16.01
CA LYS A 18 -12.69 9.04 16.33
C LYS A 18 -11.46 8.24 16.75
N ALA A 19 -11.65 7.08 17.37
CA ALA A 19 -10.53 6.23 17.78
C ALA A 19 -9.90 5.51 16.58
N GLU A 20 -10.72 5.02 15.65
CA GLU A 20 -10.27 4.38 14.41
C GLU A 20 -9.47 5.35 13.53
N ASP A 21 -9.97 6.57 13.34
CA ASP A 21 -9.28 7.65 12.61
C ASP A 21 -7.89 7.96 13.22
N LYS A 22 -7.81 8.00 14.55
CA LYS A 22 -6.54 8.24 15.26
C LYS A 22 -5.55 7.08 15.08
N ILE A 23 -6.03 5.85 15.09
CA ILE A 23 -5.20 4.65 14.85
C ILE A 23 -4.67 4.66 13.42
N LYS A 24 -5.54 4.92 12.43
CA LYS A 24 -5.18 5.06 11.02
C LYS A 24 -4.08 6.11 10.84
N LEU A 25 -4.29 7.31 11.37
CA LEU A 25 -3.34 8.41 11.32
C LEU A 25 -1.99 8.03 11.95
N MET A 26 -2.00 7.36 13.10
CA MET A 26 -0.78 6.90 13.76
C MET A 26 -0.03 5.84 12.92
N LYS A 27 -0.75 4.89 12.31
CA LYS A 27 -0.16 3.89 11.41
C LYS A 27 0.46 4.58 10.18
N GLN A 28 -0.23 5.53 9.56
CA GLN A 28 0.28 6.32 8.44
C GLN A 28 1.51 7.15 8.81
N TYR A 29 1.49 7.83 9.95
CA TYR A 29 2.63 8.60 10.47
C TYR A 29 3.86 7.71 10.70
N ASN A 30 3.66 6.57 11.38
CA ASN A 30 4.75 5.62 11.65
C ASN A 30 5.33 5.04 10.36
N PHE A 31 4.47 4.79 9.36
CA PHE A 31 4.92 4.34 8.04
C PHE A 31 5.70 5.44 7.32
N ALA A 32 5.18 6.67 7.29
CA ALA A 32 5.83 7.82 6.65
C ALA A 32 7.25 8.09 7.20
N MET A 33 7.43 7.94 8.52
CA MET A 33 8.75 8.05 9.15
C MET A 33 9.73 6.97 8.69
N LYS A 34 9.25 5.76 8.37
CA LYS A 34 10.08 4.67 7.85
C LYS A 34 10.38 4.81 6.36
N SER A 35 9.49 5.45 5.61
CA SER A 35 9.56 5.55 4.14
C SER A 35 10.18 6.85 3.62
N GLN A 36 10.87 7.64 4.46
CA GLN A 36 11.38 8.96 4.08
C GLN A 36 12.29 8.96 2.84
N ASN A 37 13.06 7.89 2.66
CA ASN A 37 14.01 7.73 1.56
C ASN A 37 13.51 6.79 0.45
N HIS A 38 12.22 6.48 0.43
CA HIS A 38 11.63 5.67 -0.63
C HIS A 38 11.36 6.53 -1.87
N LEU A 39 11.32 5.90 -3.03
CA LEU A 39 10.85 6.49 -4.28
C LEU A 39 9.41 6.07 -4.57
N GLU A 40 8.76 6.79 -5.48
CA GLU A 40 7.40 6.46 -5.90
C GLU A 40 7.38 5.13 -6.63
N GLY A 41 6.61 4.19 -6.09
CA GLY A 41 6.50 2.84 -6.62
C GLY A 41 5.52 2.71 -7.75
N PHE A 42 4.65 3.70 -7.96
CA PHE A 42 3.82 3.82 -9.14
C PHE A 42 4.14 5.14 -9.85
N SER A 43 4.26 5.11 -11.17
CA SER A 43 4.39 6.29 -12.02
C SER A 43 3.54 6.18 -13.27
N LYS A 44 3.57 5.01 -13.94
CA LYS A 44 2.86 4.83 -15.20
C LYS A 44 2.37 3.40 -15.38
N SER A 45 1.07 3.22 -15.61
CA SER A 45 0.53 1.94 -16.07
C SER A 45 1.01 1.65 -17.50
N ILE A 46 1.41 0.41 -17.76
CA ILE A 46 1.84 -0.08 -19.09
C ILE A 46 1.16 -1.38 -19.50
N GLY A 47 0.25 -1.90 -18.65
CA GLY A 47 -0.53 -3.11 -18.90
C GLY A 47 -2.01 -2.84 -19.05
N ASN A 48 -2.81 -3.89 -18.84
CA ASN A 48 -4.27 -3.83 -18.87
C ASN A 48 -4.85 -3.84 -17.44
N ASN A 49 -6.16 -4.05 -17.35
CA ASN A 49 -6.92 -4.19 -16.10
C ASN A 49 -7.05 -2.91 -15.27
N ASP A 50 -7.22 -1.79 -15.98
CA ASP A 50 -7.63 -0.53 -15.38
C ASP A 50 -9.02 -0.63 -14.76
N PHE A 51 -9.15 -0.07 -13.55
CA PHE A 51 -10.38 -0.12 -12.76
C PHE A 51 -10.49 1.14 -11.87
N SER A 52 -11.63 1.29 -11.18
CA SER A 52 -11.82 2.33 -10.17
C SER A 52 -12.33 1.72 -8.87
N TYR A 53 -11.65 2.00 -7.77
CA TYR A 53 -11.99 1.50 -6.44
C TYR A 53 -11.59 2.50 -5.35
N HIS A 54 -12.27 2.51 -4.21
CA HIS A 54 -11.92 3.39 -3.10
C HIS A 54 -10.57 2.99 -2.51
N SER A 55 -9.72 3.95 -2.16
CA SER A 55 -8.41 3.69 -1.55
C SER A 55 -8.29 4.30 -0.15
N LEU A 56 -7.12 4.12 0.49
CA LEU A 56 -6.73 4.85 1.71
C LEU A 56 -6.85 6.37 1.60
N ARG A 57 -6.73 6.87 0.36
CA ARG A 57 -6.79 8.27 -0.05
C ARG A 57 -8.07 8.52 -0.82
N VAL A 58 -8.92 9.39 -0.28
CA VAL A 58 -10.24 9.71 -0.87
C VAL A 58 -10.13 10.32 -2.27
N ASP A 59 -9.01 10.98 -2.57
CA ASP A 59 -8.70 11.58 -3.86
C ASP A 59 -8.17 10.57 -4.90
N VAL A 60 -7.79 9.36 -4.48
CA VAL A 60 -7.22 8.32 -5.35
C VAL A 60 -8.21 7.19 -5.51
N THR A 61 -8.76 7.05 -6.71
CA THR A 61 -9.68 5.96 -7.07
C THR A 61 -9.26 5.14 -8.29
N ALA A 62 -8.51 5.73 -9.21
CA ALA A 62 -7.98 5.02 -10.37
C ALA A 62 -7.00 3.92 -9.93
N ALA A 63 -7.18 2.71 -10.44
CA ALA A 63 -6.44 1.54 -9.98
C ALA A 63 -6.20 0.51 -11.08
N LEU A 64 -5.39 -0.49 -10.75
CA LEU A 64 -5.14 -1.71 -11.50
C LEU A 64 -5.60 -2.90 -10.65
N LEU A 65 -6.21 -3.91 -11.27
CA LEU A 65 -6.74 -5.09 -10.58
C LEU A 65 -6.18 -6.39 -11.20
N THR A 66 -5.75 -7.33 -10.36
CA THR A 66 -5.47 -8.72 -10.76
C THR A 66 -6.18 -9.69 -9.82
N ARG A 67 -6.53 -10.88 -10.32
CA ARG A 67 -7.24 -11.94 -9.60
C ARG A 67 -6.57 -13.30 -9.79
N CYS A 68 -6.82 -14.23 -8.88
CA CYS A 68 -6.36 -15.61 -8.97
C CYS A 68 -7.31 -16.52 -9.77
N THR A 69 -7.79 -16.03 -10.93
CA THR A 69 -8.75 -16.74 -11.78
C THR A 69 -8.06 -17.85 -12.58
N ASP A 70 -7.58 -17.52 -13.77
CA ASP A 70 -7.00 -18.43 -14.77
C ASP A 70 -5.47 -18.30 -14.87
N GLY A 71 -4.88 -17.38 -14.11
CA GLY A 71 -3.44 -17.09 -14.18
C GLY A 71 -3.03 -16.17 -15.32
N GLU A 72 -3.97 -15.56 -16.04
CA GLU A 72 -3.69 -14.70 -17.19
C GLU A 72 -3.88 -13.21 -16.87
N MET A 73 -4.70 -12.87 -15.88
CA MET A 73 -4.99 -11.49 -15.49
C MET A 73 -3.75 -10.80 -14.88
N ALA A 74 -2.98 -10.08 -15.69
CA ALA A 74 -1.78 -9.37 -15.26
C ALA A 74 -1.99 -7.85 -15.11
N ILE A 75 -1.36 -7.26 -14.10
CA ILE A 75 -1.19 -5.81 -13.98
C ILE A 75 0.28 -5.44 -14.10
N GLU A 76 0.57 -4.37 -14.85
CA GLU A 76 1.95 -3.94 -15.14
C GLU A 76 2.09 -2.42 -15.09
N TRP A 77 3.14 -1.95 -14.41
CA TRP A 77 3.43 -0.52 -14.30
C TRP A 77 4.93 -0.26 -14.15
N LEU A 78 5.30 1.00 -14.27
CA LEU A 78 6.64 1.53 -14.04
C LEU A 78 6.67 2.31 -12.73
N THR A 79 7.78 2.19 -11.98
CA THR A 79 8.11 3.07 -10.84
C THR A 79 8.59 4.44 -11.32
N GLN A 80 8.85 5.35 -10.39
CA GLN A 80 9.70 6.51 -10.66
C GLN A 80 11.10 6.08 -11.13
N ASN A 81 11.73 6.92 -11.96
CA ASN A 81 13.10 6.73 -12.40
C ASN A 81 14.08 6.69 -11.22
N THR A 82 15.05 5.80 -11.29
CA THR A 82 16.09 5.71 -10.27
C THR A 82 17.12 6.83 -10.44
N GLN A 83 17.30 7.66 -9.41
CA GLN A 83 18.31 8.73 -9.47
C GLN A 83 19.73 8.16 -9.62
N ASN A 84 20.66 8.99 -10.10
CA ASN A 84 22.07 8.64 -10.18
C ASN A 84 22.67 8.59 -8.76
N ASN A 85 22.58 7.47 -8.05
CA ASN A 85 23.61 6.90 -7.13
C ASN A 85 23.02 5.88 -6.12
N ASN A 86 22.49 4.74 -6.58
CA ASN A 86 21.89 3.72 -5.69
C ASN A 86 22.87 2.57 -5.41
N GLU A 87 23.94 2.85 -4.67
CA GLU A 87 25.03 1.89 -4.47
C GLU A 87 24.62 0.60 -3.74
N LYS A 88 23.56 0.65 -2.91
CA LYS A 88 23.05 -0.52 -2.18
C LYS A 88 21.74 -1.06 -2.78
N GLY A 89 20.84 -0.17 -3.18
CA GLY A 89 19.50 -0.48 -3.66
C GLY A 89 18.54 0.65 -3.33
N ILE A 90 17.27 0.50 -3.71
CA ILE A 90 16.21 1.50 -3.51
C ILE A 90 14.97 0.85 -2.94
N TRP A 91 14.27 1.57 -2.08
CA TRP A 91 12.89 1.24 -1.72
C TRP A 91 11.89 1.99 -2.61
N PHE A 92 10.89 1.28 -3.11
CA PHE A 92 9.74 1.85 -3.81
C PHE A 92 8.48 1.63 -3.00
N THR A 93 7.57 2.59 -2.94
CA THR A 93 6.29 2.44 -2.24
C THR A 93 5.11 2.87 -3.09
N TRP A 94 4.02 2.10 -3.03
CA TRP A 94 2.75 2.42 -3.67
C TRP A 94 1.58 2.01 -2.77
N ILE A 95 0.41 2.55 -3.04
CA ILE A 95 -0.82 2.17 -2.35
C ILE A 95 -1.32 0.86 -2.96
N ALA A 96 -1.70 -0.09 -2.10
CA ALA A 96 -2.28 -1.35 -2.53
C ALA A 96 -3.44 -1.74 -1.61
N ALA A 97 -4.37 -2.50 -2.16
CA ALA A 97 -5.36 -3.22 -1.38
C ALA A 97 -5.34 -4.70 -1.73
N VAL A 98 -5.63 -5.55 -0.74
CA VAL A 98 -5.56 -6.99 -0.87
C VAL A 98 -6.79 -7.60 -0.22
N GLN A 99 -7.45 -8.51 -0.94
CA GLN A 99 -8.56 -9.23 -0.36
C GLN A 99 -8.10 -10.05 0.84
N ASN A 100 -8.78 -9.90 1.97
CA ASN A 100 -8.60 -10.75 3.12
C ASN A 100 -9.48 -11.99 2.95
N THR A 101 -8.85 -13.15 3.08
CA THR A 101 -9.50 -14.44 2.85
C THR A 101 -8.85 -15.48 3.75
N ASN A 102 -9.64 -16.44 4.19
CA ASN A 102 -9.15 -17.58 4.96
C ASN A 102 -8.35 -18.56 4.08
N GLU A 103 -8.68 -18.62 2.79
CA GLU A 103 -7.93 -19.39 1.80
C GLU A 103 -6.81 -18.53 1.23
N LYS A 104 -5.56 -18.99 1.42
CA LYS A 104 -4.38 -18.28 0.94
C LYS A 104 -4.18 -18.54 -0.55
N HIS A 105 -4.10 -17.46 -1.31
CA HIS A 105 -3.82 -17.47 -2.74
C HIS A 105 -2.55 -16.72 -3.07
N LYS A 106 -1.91 -17.12 -4.15
CA LYS A 106 -0.59 -16.64 -4.56
C LYS A 106 -0.67 -15.66 -5.71
N PHE A 107 0.20 -14.67 -5.66
CA PHE A 107 0.42 -13.69 -6.70
C PHE A 107 1.91 -13.65 -7.05
N ASN A 108 2.22 -13.98 -8.30
CA ASN A 108 3.57 -13.92 -8.81
C ASN A 108 3.95 -12.46 -9.07
N VAL A 109 5.01 -11.98 -8.42
CA VAL A 109 5.52 -10.62 -8.58
C VAL A 109 6.83 -10.68 -9.37
N PHE A 110 6.83 -9.99 -10.51
CA PHE A 110 7.94 -9.91 -11.42
C PHE A 110 8.56 -8.52 -11.37
N ILE A 111 9.88 -8.48 -11.26
CA ILE A 111 10.68 -7.25 -11.29
C ILE A 111 11.58 -7.33 -12.52
N ASN A 112 11.41 -6.38 -13.45
CA ASN A 112 12.07 -6.39 -14.75
C ASN A 112 11.92 -7.75 -15.47
N ASP A 113 10.66 -8.22 -15.54
CA ASP A 113 10.24 -9.48 -16.18
C ASP A 113 10.78 -10.78 -15.55
N VAL A 114 11.53 -10.71 -14.46
CA VAL A 114 11.98 -11.88 -13.69
C VAL A 114 11.06 -12.09 -12.49
N LYS A 115 10.49 -13.30 -12.31
CA LYS A 115 9.72 -13.64 -11.10
C LYS A 115 10.65 -13.54 -9.90
N ARG A 116 10.39 -12.61 -8.99
CA ARG A 116 11.18 -12.39 -7.77
C ARG A 116 10.44 -12.78 -6.50
N PHE A 117 9.12 -12.61 -6.46
CA PHE A 117 8.36 -12.94 -5.25
C PHE A 117 7.11 -13.73 -5.59
N GLU A 118 6.61 -14.41 -4.57
CA GLU A 118 5.28 -14.97 -4.51
C GLU A 118 4.60 -14.33 -3.31
N PHE A 119 3.78 -13.32 -3.57
CA PHE A 119 2.98 -12.67 -2.55
C PHE A 119 1.79 -13.57 -2.20
N ILE A 120 1.47 -13.68 -0.92
CA ILE A 120 0.42 -14.58 -0.43
C ILE A 120 -0.70 -13.73 0.21
N SER A 121 -1.94 -13.89 -0.26
CA SER A 121 -3.12 -13.32 0.38
C SER A 121 -3.31 -13.91 1.78
N GLY A 122 -3.97 -13.16 2.66
CA GLY A 122 -4.16 -13.59 4.03
C GLY A 122 -4.48 -12.41 4.93
N ASN A 123 -4.88 -12.72 6.16
CA ASN A 123 -5.42 -11.77 7.13
C ASN A 123 -4.32 -11.12 8.00
N GLU A 124 -3.04 -11.43 7.75
CA GLU A 124 -1.93 -10.85 8.50
C GLU A 124 -1.79 -9.35 8.20
N GLU A 125 -1.79 -8.51 9.25
CA GLU A 125 -1.68 -7.05 9.11
C GLU A 125 -0.40 -6.63 8.36
N ASN A 126 0.73 -7.29 8.65
CA ASN A 126 2.00 -7.01 8.01
C ASN A 126 2.56 -8.30 7.41
N ARG A 127 2.96 -8.23 6.14
CA ARG A 127 3.53 -9.37 5.40
C ARG A 127 4.87 -8.95 4.80
N LYS A 128 5.89 -9.79 4.96
CA LYS A 128 7.24 -9.56 4.47
C LYS A 128 7.78 -10.80 3.78
N PHE A 129 8.33 -10.62 2.59
CA PHE A 129 8.90 -11.66 1.75
C PHE A 129 10.33 -11.27 1.37
N ASN A 130 11.30 -12.13 1.71
CA ASN A 130 12.70 -11.91 1.35
C ASN A 130 13.04 -12.77 0.14
N ASN A 131 13.76 -12.20 -0.83
CA ASN A 131 14.32 -12.92 -1.97
C ASN A 131 15.81 -13.24 -1.71
N PRO A 132 16.30 -14.44 -2.07
CA PRO A 132 17.71 -14.81 -1.90
C PRO A 132 18.72 -13.84 -2.53
N ASP A 133 18.35 -13.14 -3.60
CA ASP A 133 19.20 -12.15 -4.27
C ASP A 133 19.20 -10.77 -3.56
N GLY A 134 18.60 -10.67 -2.37
CA GLY A 134 18.64 -9.50 -1.48
C GLY A 134 17.44 -8.56 -1.58
N GLY A 135 16.46 -8.83 -2.45
CA GLY A 135 15.23 -8.04 -2.52
C GLY A 135 14.24 -8.33 -1.39
N ILE A 136 13.40 -7.35 -1.08
CA ILE A 136 12.39 -7.46 -0.02
C ILE A 136 11.07 -6.89 -0.54
N LEU A 137 9.98 -7.63 -0.39
CA LEU A 137 8.62 -7.15 -0.63
C LEU A 137 7.84 -7.13 0.68
N GLU A 138 7.24 -6.00 1.02
CA GLU A 138 6.49 -5.79 2.25
C GLU A 138 5.11 -5.21 1.95
N PHE A 139 4.09 -5.70 2.64
CA PHE A 139 2.76 -5.08 2.69
C PHE A 139 2.46 -4.69 4.13
N THR A 140 2.14 -3.41 4.34
CA THR A 140 1.75 -2.85 5.63
C THR A 140 0.29 -2.42 5.57
N THR A 141 -0.58 -3.09 6.33
CA THR A 141 -2.00 -2.73 6.42
C THR A 141 -2.17 -1.48 7.28
N ILE A 142 -2.87 -0.49 6.75
CA ILE A 142 -3.21 0.75 7.44
C ILE A 142 -4.63 0.66 8.00
N GLU A 143 -5.59 0.23 7.18
CA GLU A 143 -6.99 0.06 7.59
C GLU A 143 -7.62 -1.16 6.91
N LEU A 144 -8.79 -1.54 7.41
CA LEU A 144 -9.65 -2.54 6.79
C LEU A 144 -10.92 -1.84 6.28
N ASP A 145 -11.40 -2.20 5.10
CA ASP A 145 -12.67 -1.67 4.61
C ASP A 145 -13.90 -2.36 5.25
N GLN A 146 -15.09 -2.01 4.78
CA GLN A 146 -16.35 -2.58 5.26
C GLN A 146 -16.46 -4.10 5.03
N HIS A 147 -15.73 -4.65 4.06
CA HIS A 147 -15.64 -6.07 3.75
C HIS A 147 -14.47 -6.75 4.45
N LYS A 148 -13.74 -6.00 5.29
CA LYS A 148 -12.53 -6.42 6.00
C LYS A 148 -11.33 -6.67 5.11
N ASP A 149 -11.35 -6.17 3.88
CA ASP A 149 -10.20 -6.24 2.98
C ASP A 149 -9.13 -5.23 3.41
N ALA A 150 -7.87 -5.59 3.24
CA ALA A 150 -6.75 -4.83 3.77
C ALA A 150 -6.35 -3.72 2.79
N HIS A 151 -6.34 -2.47 3.25
CA HIS A 151 -5.84 -1.33 2.50
C HIS A 151 -4.55 -0.82 3.15
N GLY A 152 -3.53 -0.60 2.34
CA GLY A 152 -2.17 -0.44 2.85
C GLY A 152 -1.18 0.13 1.86
N TYR A 153 0.08 0.06 2.26
CA TYR A 153 1.22 0.37 1.41
C TYR A 153 2.00 -0.90 1.11
N MET A 154 2.31 -1.09 -0.17
CA MET A 154 3.28 -2.08 -0.60
C MET A 154 4.64 -1.38 -0.75
N SER A 155 5.70 -2.01 -0.24
CA SER A 155 7.07 -1.52 -0.29
C SER A 155 7.98 -2.58 -0.89
N LEU A 156 8.81 -2.18 -1.86
CA LEU A 156 9.75 -3.06 -2.53
C LEU A 156 11.17 -2.52 -2.38
N TYR A 157 12.02 -3.25 -1.67
CA TYR A 157 13.46 -3.06 -1.75
C TYR A 157 14.01 -3.78 -2.97
N THR A 158 14.59 -2.99 -3.88
CA THR A 158 15.23 -3.45 -5.09
C THR A 158 16.75 -3.29 -4.94
N PRO A 159 17.51 -4.38 -4.77
CA PRO A 159 18.96 -4.32 -4.66
C PRO A 159 19.58 -3.80 -5.96
N LYS A 160 20.79 -3.24 -5.87
CA LYS A 160 21.48 -2.59 -7.01
C LYS A 160 21.54 -3.44 -8.27
N ASN A 161 21.73 -4.76 -8.14
CA ASN A 161 21.80 -5.70 -9.27
C ASN A 161 20.47 -5.88 -10.03
N TRP A 162 19.34 -5.45 -9.47
CA TRP A 162 18.06 -5.43 -10.16
C TRP A 162 17.78 -4.08 -10.83
N LEU A 163 18.62 -3.07 -10.57
CA LEU A 163 18.43 -1.70 -11.03
C LEU A 163 19.23 -1.43 -12.31
N LYS A 164 18.64 -0.64 -13.20
CA LYS A 164 19.33 0.02 -14.29
C LYS A 164 19.38 1.52 -13.99
N LYS A 165 20.58 2.09 -14.09
CA LYS A 165 20.84 3.49 -13.71
C LYS A 165 19.97 4.44 -14.54
N GLY A 166 19.21 5.31 -13.88
CA GLY A 166 18.37 6.32 -14.54
C GLY A 166 17.04 5.79 -15.09
N GLU A 167 16.85 4.47 -15.09
CA GLU A 167 15.65 3.84 -15.62
C GLU A 167 14.66 3.54 -14.48
N PRO A 168 13.35 3.51 -14.78
CA PRO A 168 12.35 3.01 -13.86
C PRO A 168 12.43 1.48 -13.77
N VAL A 169 11.92 0.92 -12.67
CA VAL A 169 11.73 -0.52 -12.51
C VAL A 169 10.37 -0.89 -13.08
N LYS A 170 10.33 -1.95 -13.90
CA LYS A 170 9.08 -2.55 -14.34
C LYS A 170 8.59 -3.54 -13.30
N ILE A 171 7.36 -3.38 -12.83
CA ILE A 171 6.71 -4.30 -11.90
C ILE A 171 5.50 -4.93 -12.59
N LYS A 172 5.36 -6.25 -12.46
CA LYS A 172 4.20 -7.00 -12.90
C LYS A 172 3.70 -7.91 -11.80
N ILE A 173 2.37 -8.00 -11.64
CA ILE A 173 1.73 -8.97 -10.73
C ILE A 173 0.72 -9.79 -11.53
N VAL A 174 0.74 -11.10 -11.30
CA VAL A 174 -0.21 -12.07 -11.88
C VAL A 174 -0.71 -12.99 -10.77
N GLY A 175 -2.02 -13.04 -10.55
CA GLY A 175 -2.63 -14.04 -9.67
C GLY A 175 -2.42 -15.47 -10.19
N GLU A 176 -2.41 -16.46 -9.31
CA GLU A 176 -2.30 -17.86 -9.72
C GLU A 176 -3.58 -18.38 -10.42
N ALA A 177 -3.45 -19.48 -11.17
CA ALA A 177 -4.58 -20.17 -11.78
C ALA A 177 -5.30 -21.07 -10.77
N SER A 178 -6.06 -20.50 -9.83
CA SER A 178 -6.78 -21.26 -8.79
C SER A 178 -8.31 -21.20 -8.92
N GLY A 179 -8.84 -20.50 -9.92
CA GLY A 179 -10.29 -20.29 -10.09
C GLY A 179 -10.90 -19.39 -9.02
N SER A 180 -10.08 -18.70 -8.24
CA SER A 180 -10.52 -17.84 -7.13
C SER A 180 -10.68 -16.39 -7.57
N ASN A 181 -11.69 -15.71 -7.02
CA ASN A 181 -11.87 -14.28 -7.21
C ASN A 181 -10.98 -13.42 -6.30
N THR A 182 -10.14 -14.03 -5.44
CA THR A 182 -9.18 -13.31 -4.59
C THR A 182 -8.32 -12.36 -5.43
N TRP A 183 -8.18 -11.14 -4.92
CA TRP A 183 -7.64 -10.03 -5.69
C TRP A 183 -6.55 -9.23 -4.97
N ILE A 184 -5.76 -8.54 -5.79
CA ILE A 184 -4.88 -7.44 -5.39
C ILE A 184 -5.17 -6.24 -6.27
N ILE A 185 -5.25 -5.07 -5.65
CA ILE A 185 -5.37 -3.77 -6.30
C ILE A 185 -4.08 -2.98 -6.10
N VAL A 186 -3.63 -2.30 -7.15
CA VAL A 186 -2.57 -1.28 -7.11
C VAL A 186 -3.18 0.04 -7.55
N TYR A 187 -3.11 1.07 -6.71
CA TYR A 187 -3.69 2.37 -7.05
C TYR A 187 -2.71 3.23 -7.85
N LYS A 188 -3.26 4.02 -8.77
CA LYS A 188 -2.51 4.91 -9.65
C LYS A 188 -2.26 6.25 -8.98
N ALA A 189 -1.30 6.28 -8.07
CA ALA A 189 -0.83 7.50 -7.40
C ALA A 189 0.70 7.59 -7.53
N ASP A 190 1.20 8.69 -8.08
CA ASP A 190 2.62 8.96 -8.32
C ASP A 190 3.23 9.98 -7.33
N ASP A 191 2.50 10.25 -6.24
CA ASP A 191 2.82 11.24 -5.23
C ASP A 191 2.72 10.67 -3.79
N VAL A 192 2.73 9.35 -3.62
CA VAL A 192 2.53 8.65 -2.34
C VAL A 192 3.58 9.05 -1.31
N ILE A 193 4.85 9.12 -1.68
CA ILE A 193 5.93 9.52 -0.79
C ILE A 193 5.76 10.98 -0.38
N SER A 194 5.50 11.86 -1.33
CA SER A 194 5.29 13.28 -1.03
C SER A 194 4.06 13.52 -0.13
N TYR A 195 2.98 12.78 -0.36
CA TYR A 195 1.77 12.79 0.47
C TYR A 195 2.08 12.37 1.91
N LEU A 196 2.81 11.26 2.09
CA LEU A 196 3.22 10.77 3.41
C LEU A 196 4.15 11.75 4.13
N GLN A 197 5.08 12.38 3.43
CA GLN A 197 5.96 13.40 4.00
C GLN A 197 5.18 14.65 4.44
N ASN A 198 4.18 15.06 3.68
CA ASN A 198 3.30 16.17 4.05
C ASN A 198 2.49 15.83 5.31
N LEU A 199 1.97 14.61 5.44
CA LEU A 199 1.29 14.15 6.66
C LEU A 199 2.17 14.32 7.90
N VAL A 200 3.45 13.92 7.84
CA VAL A 200 4.41 14.09 8.96
C VAL A 200 4.62 15.57 9.30
N LYS A 201 4.73 16.42 8.29
CA LYS A 201 4.97 17.87 8.49
C LYS A 201 3.78 18.53 9.19
N TYR A 202 2.55 18.27 8.73
CA TYR A 202 1.34 18.84 9.33
C TYR A 202 1.14 18.37 10.78
N GLU A 203 1.33 17.07 11.06
CA GLU A 203 1.23 16.54 12.43
C GLU A 203 2.26 17.16 13.37
N THR A 204 3.50 17.32 12.90
CA THR A 204 4.57 17.94 13.69
C THR A 204 4.23 19.38 14.03
N TRP A 205 3.66 20.11 13.06
CA TRP A 205 3.22 21.49 13.24
C TRP A 205 2.05 21.60 14.22
N LEU A 206 1.00 20.79 14.07
CA LEU A 206 -0.13 20.74 14.99
C LEU A 206 0.30 20.46 16.43
N ARG A 207 1.25 19.53 16.63
CA ARG A 207 1.80 19.24 17.98
C ARG A 207 2.65 20.36 18.54
N ALA A 208 3.29 21.16 17.70
CA ALA A 208 4.08 22.31 18.14
C ALA A 208 3.18 23.48 18.57
N GLU A 209 2.11 23.76 17.83
CA GLU A 209 1.15 24.83 18.19
C GLU A 209 0.40 24.53 19.49
N ILE A 210 -0.08 23.30 19.68
CA ILE A 210 -0.76 22.89 20.93
C ILE A 210 0.16 23.04 22.17
N LYS A 211 1.48 22.88 21.99
CA LYS A 211 2.45 23.11 23.08
C LYS A 211 2.72 24.60 23.34
N TYR A 212 2.51 25.46 22.35
CA TYR A 212 2.75 26.90 22.44
C TYR A 212 1.54 27.64 23.02
N ASP A 213 0.32 27.18 22.75
CA ASP A 213 -0.94 27.73 23.28
C ASP A 213 -1.31 27.19 24.68
N GLY A 214 -0.45 26.35 25.26
CA GLY A 214 -0.59 25.76 26.58
C GLY A 214 0.32 26.36 27.66
N VAL A 215 0.90 27.54 27.42
CA VAL A 215 1.71 28.33 28.37
C VAL A 215 0.98 29.61 28.74
#